data_AF-A0AAN6EAX4-F1
#
_entry.id   AF-A0AAN6EAX4-F1
#
_cell.length_a   1.000
_cell.length_b   1.000
_cell.length_c   1.000
_cell.angle_alpha   90.00
_cell.angle_beta   90.00
_cell.angle_gamma   90.00
#
_symmetry.space_group_name_H-M   'P 1'
#
loop_
_entity.id
_entity.type
_entity.pdbx_description
1 polymer ?
#
loop_
_entity_poly.entity_id
_entity_poly.type
_entity_poly.pdbx_seq_one_letter_code
_entity_poly.pdbx_strand_id
1 'polypeptide(L)'
;MTRSQLRRVAIAFALVLGAANVYFYNYAAFLALNHPGSDIRFNLYGDPQIEGDAKLKREPTTGKYDLLVNDYYLQHIYASTIAAFRPQYVVTMGDMFSSQRTNKEEYYKRIDRFKWISHQVDANMAPISGSHA
;
A
#
# COMPACT_ATOMS: atom_id res chain seq x y z
N MET A 1 37.61 -9.29 0.84
CA MET A 1 36.90 -8.47 1.85
C MET A 1 36.93 -9.22 3.17
N THR A 2 37.42 -8.61 4.26
CA THR A 2 37.52 -9.28 5.56
C THR A 2 36.16 -9.33 6.27
N ARG A 3 35.96 -10.30 7.18
CA ARG A 3 34.70 -10.42 7.94
C ARG A 3 34.32 -9.13 8.68
N SER A 4 35.32 -8.37 9.15
CA SER A 4 35.11 -7.07 9.81
C SER A 4 34.63 -5.98 8.85
N GLN A 5 35.13 -5.97 7.61
CA GLN A 5 34.65 -5.07 6.56
C GLN A 5 33.21 -5.42 6.15
N LEU A 6 32.89 -6.70 5.96
CA LEU A 6 31.52 -7.15 5.66
C LEU A 6 30.53 -6.73 6.74
N ARG A 7 30.90 -6.87 8.02
CA ARG A 7 30.05 -6.44 9.14
C ARG A 7 29.80 -4.93 9.13
N ARG A 8 30.83 -4.11 8.87
CA ARG A 8 30.69 -2.65 8.81
C ARG A 8 29.78 -2.22 7.66
N VAL A 9 29.95 -2.83 6.49
CA VAL A 9 29.08 -2.58 5.33
C VAL A 9 27.64 -2.99 5.62
N ALA A 10 27.42 -4.16 6.22
CA ALA A 10 26.08 -4.61 6.59
C ALA A 10 25.40 -3.68 7.61
N ILE A 11 26.14 -3.21 8.62
CA ILE A 11 25.61 -2.24 9.60
C ILE A 11 25.28 -0.91 8.92
N ALA A 12 26.19 -0.37 8.10
CA ALA A 12 25.94 0.88 7.39
C ALA A 12 24.71 0.76 6.47
N PHE A 13 24.59 -0.36 5.75
CA PHE A 13 23.44 -0.65 4.92
C PHE A 13 22.13 -0.73 5.74
N ALA A 14 22.15 -1.43 6.88
CA ALA A 14 21.00 -1.50 7.78
C ALA A 14 20.61 -0.13 8.35
N LEU A 15 21.58 0.73 8.69
CA LEU A 15 21.31 2.10 9.17
C LEU A 15 20.69 2.95 8.07
N VAL A 16 21.20 2.88 6.83
CA VAL A 16 20.62 3.58 5.68
C VAL A 16 19.19 3.13 5.42
N LEU A 17 18.95 1.81 5.41
CA LEU A 17 17.60 1.26 5.25
C LEU A 17 16.67 1.69 6.39
N GLY A 18 17.16 1.69 7.64
CA GLY A 18 16.39 2.15 8.80
C GLY A 18 16.02 3.62 8.69
N ALA A 19 16.97 4.49 8.33
CA ALA A 19 16.72 5.91 8.14
C ALA A 19 15.74 6.17 6.99
N ALA A 20 15.90 5.47 5.86
CA ALA A 20 14.96 5.54 4.74
C ALA A 20 13.55 5.08 5.15
N ASN A 21 13.43 3.99 5.91
CA ASN A 21 12.15 3.49 6.39
C ASN A 21 11.44 4.51 7.30
N VAL A 22 12.17 5.10 8.26
CA VAL A 22 11.64 6.18 9.11
C VAL A 22 11.20 7.38 8.28
N TYR A 23 12.00 7.78 7.30
CA TYR A 23 11.66 8.88 6.40
C TYR A 23 10.38 8.60 5.62
N PHE A 24 10.28 7.47 4.92
CA PHE A 24 9.09 7.13 4.13
C PHE A 24 7.84 6.99 5.01
N TYR A 25 7.95 6.39 6.19
CA TYR A 25 6.82 6.22 7.10
C TYR A 25 6.26 7.55 7.60
N ASN A 26 7.12 8.55 7.77
CA ASN A 26 6.74 9.87 8.22
C ASN A 26 6.66 10.87 7.06
N TYR A 27 6.87 10.44 5.81
CA TYR A 27 6.96 11.32 4.64
C TYR A 27 5.69 12.13 4.48
N ALA A 28 4.54 11.46 4.56
CA ALA A 28 3.23 12.10 4.48
C ALA A 28 3.02 13.14 5.58
N ALA A 29 3.59 12.95 6.78
CA ALA A 29 3.50 13.92 7.87
C ALA A 29 4.50 15.08 7.73
N PHE A 30 5.72 14.80 7.24
CA PHE A 30 6.75 15.83 7.01
C PHE A 30 6.44 16.76 5.84
N LEU A 31 5.86 16.20 4.77
CA LEU A 31 5.37 16.96 3.62
C LEU A 31 3.86 17.15 3.65
N ALA A 32 3.19 16.82 4.76
CA ALA A 32 1.83 17.30 4.98
C ALA A 32 1.90 18.81 4.83
N LEU A 33 1.47 19.31 3.67
CA LEU A 33 1.22 20.72 3.47
C LEU A 33 0.34 21.09 4.66
N ASN A 34 0.89 21.88 5.57
CA ASN A 34 0.26 22.20 6.85
C ASN A 34 -1.03 22.95 6.50
N HIS A 35 -2.11 22.20 6.34
CA HIS A 35 -3.38 22.77 5.95
C HIS A 35 -4.05 23.22 7.24
N PRO A 36 -4.27 24.54 7.44
CA PRO A 36 -5.02 25.00 8.59
C PRO A 36 -6.35 24.25 8.64
N GLY A 37 -6.79 23.93 9.85
CA GLY A 37 -7.85 22.95 10.11
C GLY A 37 -9.01 23.05 9.12
N SER A 38 -9.34 21.92 8.50
CA SER A 38 -10.52 21.79 7.65
C SER A 38 -11.63 21.06 8.39
N ASP A 39 -12.86 21.52 8.22
CA ASP A 39 -14.06 20.92 8.81
C ASP A 39 -14.34 19.53 8.23
N ILE A 40 -13.96 19.31 6.96
CA ILE A 40 -14.14 18.06 6.24
C ILE A 40 -12.81 17.61 5.61
N ARG A 41 -12.44 16.35 5.84
CA ARG A 41 -11.21 15.73 5.31
C ARG A 41 -11.50 14.40 4.60
N PHE A 42 -11.10 14.33 3.34
CA PHE A 42 -11.16 13.13 2.51
C PHE A 42 -9.75 12.65 2.15
N ASN A 43 -9.51 11.35 2.24
CA ASN A 43 -8.42 10.71 1.50
C ASN A 43 -9.03 9.97 0.32
N LEU A 44 -8.61 10.36 -0.89
CA LEU A 44 -9.09 9.77 -2.14
C LEU A 44 -7.93 9.01 -2.78
N TYR A 45 -8.06 7.70 -2.93
CA TYR A 45 -7.05 6.83 -3.54
C TYR A 45 -7.51 6.41 -4.93
N GLY A 46 -6.79 6.80 -5.97
CA GLY A 46 -7.10 6.39 -7.33
C GLY A 46 -6.38 5.11 -7.73
N ASP A 47 -7.07 4.27 -8.50
CA ASP A 47 -6.46 3.27 -9.40
C ASP A 47 -5.37 2.38 -8.75
N PRO A 48 -5.70 1.62 -7.68
CA PRO A 48 -4.72 0.76 -7.03
C PRO A 48 -4.29 -0.44 -7.90
N GLN A 49 -5.02 -0.75 -8.98
CA GLN A 49 -4.72 -1.79 -9.98
C GLN A 49 -4.16 -3.10 -9.40
N ILE A 50 -4.87 -3.71 -8.46
CA ILE A 50 -4.39 -4.94 -7.83
C ILE A 50 -4.31 -6.05 -8.90
N GLU A 51 -3.07 -6.40 -9.24
CA GLU A 51 -2.72 -7.52 -10.12
C GLU A 51 -2.84 -8.86 -9.38
N GLY A 52 -2.84 -9.98 -10.09
CA GLY A 52 -2.90 -11.30 -9.45
C GLY A 52 -2.43 -12.45 -10.35
N ASP A 53 -3.15 -13.57 -10.40
CA ASP A 53 -2.73 -14.86 -10.94
C ASP A 53 -2.23 -14.77 -12.40
N ALA A 54 -2.71 -13.83 -13.21
CA ALA A 54 -2.21 -13.60 -14.57
C ALA A 54 -0.73 -13.18 -14.60
N LYS A 55 -0.29 -12.34 -13.66
CA LYS A 55 1.12 -11.96 -13.51
C LYS A 55 1.95 -13.15 -13.06
N LEU A 56 1.44 -13.93 -12.11
CA LEU A 56 2.13 -15.14 -11.63
C LEU A 56 2.29 -16.20 -12.73
N LYS A 57 1.33 -16.32 -13.65
CA LYS A 57 1.44 -17.22 -14.81
C LYS A 57 2.49 -16.77 -15.81
N ARG A 58 2.60 -15.45 -16.04
CA ARG A 58 3.59 -14.87 -16.96
C ARG A 58 5.00 -14.89 -16.36
N GLU A 59 5.09 -14.63 -15.05
CA GLU A 59 6.33 -14.39 -14.33
C GLU A 59 6.28 -15.06 -12.94
N PRO A 60 6.51 -16.39 -12.84
CA PRO A 60 6.28 -17.14 -11.60
C PRO A 60 7.14 -16.68 -10.42
N THR A 61 8.38 -16.26 -10.70
CA THR A 61 9.34 -15.86 -9.65
C THR A 61 9.28 -14.37 -9.40
N THR A 62 9.56 -13.54 -10.41
CA THR A 62 9.59 -12.08 -10.27
C THR A 62 8.20 -11.52 -9.95
N GLY A 63 7.15 -12.05 -10.60
CA GLY A 63 5.77 -11.63 -10.36
C GLY A 63 5.32 -11.82 -8.91
N LYS A 64 5.81 -12.86 -8.21
CA LYS A 64 5.48 -13.05 -6.78
C LYS A 64 6.06 -11.93 -5.92
N TYR A 65 7.31 -11.55 -6.16
CA TYR A 65 7.94 -10.45 -5.43
C TYR A 65 7.33 -9.11 -5.81
N ASP A 66 7.03 -8.89 -7.09
CA ASP A 66 6.38 -7.66 -7.55
C ASP A 66 5.00 -7.47 -6.90
N LEU A 67 4.17 -8.52 -6.88
CA LEU A 67 2.86 -8.44 -6.21
C LEU A 67 3.02 -8.14 -4.72
N LEU A 68 3.96 -8.81 -4.05
CA LEU A 68 4.21 -8.61 -2.63
C LEU A 68 4.66 -7.17 -2.35
N VAL A 69 5.63 -6.67 -3.11
CA VAL A 69 6.17 -5.32 -2.96
C VAL A 69 5.11 -4.27 -3.25
N ASN A 70 4.31 -4.46 -4.30
CA ASN A 70 3.20 -3.55 -4.64
C ASN A 70 2.15 -3.51 -3.52
N ASP A 71 1.80 -4.66 -2.94
CA ASP A 71 0.83 -4.70 -1.84
C ASP A 71 1.33 -3.97 -0.60
N TYR A 72 2.58 -4.22 -0.19
CA TYR A 72 3.18 -3.51 0.94
C TYR A 72 3.36 -2.02 0.67
N TYR A 73 3.71 -1.65 -0.55
CA TYR A 73 3.85 -0.25 -0.94
C TYR A 73 2.50 0.47 -0.87
N LEU A 74 1.43 -0.12 -1.43
CA LEU A 74 0.10 0.45 -1.33
C LEU A 74 -0.35 0.53 0.14
N GLN A 75 -0.13 -0.52 0.93
CA GLN A 75 -0.48 -0.52 2.35
C GLN A 75 0.22 0.61 3.11
N HIS A 76 1.50 0.80 2.83
CA HIS A 76 2.28 1.90 3.39
C HIS A 76 1.71 3.27 3.04
N ILE A 77 1.25 3.47 1.80
CA ILE A 77 0.60 4.72 1.39
C ILE A 77 -0.71 4.93 2.16
N TYR A 78 -1.58 3.93 2.27
CA TYR A 78 -2.82 4.03 3.06
C TYR A 78 -2.50 4.37 4.52
N ALA A 79 -1.64 3.59 5.18
CA ALA A 79 -1.31 3.77 6.59
C ALA A 79 -0.69 5.13 6.88
N SER A 80 0.32 5.55 6.10
CA SER A 80 1.04 6.81 6.32
C SER A 80 0.14 8.03 6.08
N THR A 81 -0.69 8.02 5.04
CA THR A 81 -1.59 9.15 4.72
C THR A 81 -2.79 9.23 5.65
N ILE A 82 -3.32 8.10 6.13
CA ILE A 82 -4.36 8.09 7.18
C ILE A 82 -3.80 8.65 8.48
N ALA A 83 -2.61 8.20 8.89
CA ALA A 83 -1.96 8.68 10.11
C ALA A 83 -1.63 10.18 10.04
N ALA A 84 -1.12 10.65 8.89
CA ALA A 84 -0.73 12.05 8.69
C ALA A 84 -1.94 12.99 8.61
N PHE A 85 -2.93 12.65 7.78
CA PHE A 85 -4.02 13.58 7.44
C PHE A 85 -5.26 13.43 8.32
N ARG A 86 -5.38 12.31 9.07
CA ARG A 86 -6.52 12.00 9.93
C ARG A 86 -7.86 12.28 9.22
N PRO A 87 -8.10 11.68 8.03
CA PRO A 87 -9.31 11.94 7.26
C PRO A 87 -10.56 11.45 8.01
N GLN A 88 -11.70 12.07 7.76
CA GLN A 88 -13.00 11.56 8.22
C GLN A 88 -13.53 10.48 7.26
N TYR A 89 -13.21 10.62 5.98
CA TYR A 89 -13.67 9.73 4.94
C TYR A 89 -12.47 9.26 4.11
N VAL A 90 -12.37 7.95 3.93
CA VAL A 90 -11.47 7.34 2.96
C VAL A 90 -12.33 6.86 1.81
N VAL A 91 -11.90 7.09 0.57
CA VAL A 91 -12.59 6.59 -0.63
C VAL A 91 -11.54 6.09 -1.61
N THR A 92 -11.73 4.88 -2.12
CA THR A 92 -10.93 4.35 -3.24
C THR A 92 -11.74 4.48 -4.52
N MET A 93 -11.16 5.17 -5.50
CA MET A 93 -11.81 5.58 -6.73
C MET A 93 -11.34 4.70 -7.89
N GLY A 94 -12.27 3.94 -8.44
CA GLY A 94 -12.13 3.23 -9.72
C GLY A 94 -11.04 2.16 -9.76
N ASP A 95 -11.05 1.36 -10.83
CA ASP A 95 -9.98 0.47 -11.28
C ASP A 95 -9.20 -0.24 -10.15
N MET A 96 -9.98 -0.83 -9.24
CA MET A 96 -9.41 -1.56 -8.11
C MET A 96 -8.59 -2.76 -8.58
N PHE A 97 -8.94 -3.34 -9.73
CA PHE A 97 -8.30 -4.52 -10.31
C PHE A 97 -7.81 -4.25 -11.72
N SER A 98 -6.58 -4.69 -12.01
CA SER A 98 -5.95 -4.51 -13.33
C SER A 98 -6.64 -5.25 -14.48
N SER A 99 -7.52 -6.21 -14.18
CA SER A 99 -8.36 -6.89 -15.18
C SER A 99 -9.64 -7.39 -14.55
N GLN A 100 -10.78 -7.10 -15.20
CA GLN A 100 -12.10 -7.58 -14.79
C GLN A 100 -12.39 -9.00 -15.30
N ARG A 101 -11.62 -9.50 -16.27
CA ARG A 101 -11.78 -10.86 -16.82
C ARG A 101 -11.05 -11.88 -15.95
N THR A 102 -11.51 -12.04 -14.72
CA THR A 102 -10.96 -12.99 -13.75
C THR A 102 -12.04 -14.00 -13.34
N ASN A 103 -11.62 -15.18 -12.86
CA ASN A 103 -12.56 -16.12 -12.27
C ASN A 103 -12.95 -15.66 -10.86
N LYS A 104 -14.00 -16.27 -10.31
CA LYS A 104 -14.55 -15.89 -9.00
C LYS A 104 -13.51 -16.02 -7.89
N GLU A 105 -12.67 -17.05 -7.94
CA GLU A 105 -11.64 -17.32 -6.94
C GLU A 105 -10.57 -16.22 -6.93
N GLU A 106 -10.06 -15.85 -8.10
CA GLU A 106 -9.08 -14.77 -8.28
C GLU A 106 -9.64 -13.41 -7.86
N TYR A 107 -10.90 -13.15 -8.19
CA TYR A 107 -11.60 -11.94 -7.77
C TYR A 107 -11.61 -11.78 -6.25
N TYR A 108 -12.00 -12.82 -5.50
CA TYR A 108 -12.01 -12.76 -4.04
C TYR A 108 -10.62 -12.64 -3.43
N LYS A 109 -9.61 -13.32 -3.98
CA LYS A 109 -8.21 -13.13 -3.54
C LYS A 109 -7.77 -11.68 -3.64
N ARG A 110 -8.14 -10.99 -4.73
CA ARG A 110 -7.80 -9.57 -4.92
C ARG A 110 -8.59 -8.67 -3.98
N ILE A 111 -9.86 -8.96 -3.70
CA ILE A 111 -10.64 -8.26 -2.68
C ILE A 111 -9.97 -8.39 -1.31
N ASP A 112 -9.59 -9.59 -0.91
CA ASP A 112 -9.03 -9.83 0.42
C ASP A 112 -7.67 -9.14 0.58
N ARG A 113 -6.83 -9.19 -0.47
CA ARG A 113 -5.60 -8.39 -0.54
C ARG A 113 -5.89 -6.90 -0.45
N PHE A 114 -6.86 -6.41 -1.22
CA PHE A 114 -7.23 -4.99 -1.17
C PHE A 114 -7.72 -4.55 0.22
N LYS A 115 -8.52 -5.34 0.92
CA LYS A 115 -8.96 -5.05 2.28
C LYS A 115 -7.79 -4.99 3.27
N TRP A 116 -6.83 -5.90 3.12
CA TRP A 116 -5.60 -5.90 3.93
C TRP A 116 -4.72 -4.68 3.64
N ILE A 117 -4.58 -4.30 2.36
CA ILE A 117 -3.84 -3.11 1.92
C ILE A 117 -4.47 -1.83 2.48
N SER A 118 -5.79 -1.71 2.36
CA SER A 118 -6.53 -0.49 2.73
C SER A 118 -6.92 -0.41 4.20
N HIS A 119 -6.54 -1.41 5.02
CA HIS A 119 -6.93 -1.53 6.42
C HIS A 119 -8.45 -1.53 6.68
N GLN A 120 -9.25 -1.88 5.66
CA GLN A 120 -10.72 -2.00 5.77
C GLN A 120 -11.18 -3.24 6.57
N VAL A 121 -10.25 -4.05 7.07
CA VAL A 121 -10.55 -5.20 7.96
C VAL A 121 -10.93 -4.72 9.37
N ASP A 122 -10.54 -3.50 9.73
CA ASP A 122 -10.92 -2.88 11.01
C ASP A 122 -12.33 -2.28 10.88
N ALA A 123 -13.33 -2.95 11.46
CA ALA A 123 -14.76 -2.63 11.40
C ALA A 123 -15.17 -1.20 11.84
N ASN A 124 -14.21 -0.35 12.22
CA ASN A 124 -14.41 1.06 12.56
C ASN A 124 -14.19 2.01 11.36
N MET A 125 -13.72 1.51 10.21
CA MET A 125 -13.72 2.24 8.94
C MET A 125 -14.89 1.73 8.11
N ALA A 126 -15.93 2.56 7.97
CA ALA A 126 -17.14 2.22 7.25
C ALA A 126 -16.81 1.61 5.87
N PRO A 127 -17.41 0.47 5.49
CA PRO A 127 -17.14 -0.16 4.21
C PRO A 127 -17.56 0.79 3.10
N ILE A 128 -16.59 1.20 2.27
CA ILE A 128 -16.83 1.99 1.08
C ILE A 128 -17.46 1.05 0.06
N SER A 129 -18.78 1.13 -0.06
CA SER A 129 -19.53 0.46 -1.12
C SER A 129 -19.10 1.05 -2.48
N GLY A 130 -18.12 0.42 -3.12
CA GLY A 130 -17.86 0.63 -4.54
C GLY A 130 -19.00 0.04 -5.35
N SER A 131 -19.81 0.89 -5.99
CA SER A 131 -20.65 0.49 -7.10
C SER A 131 -19.76 0.01 -8.25
N HIS A 132 -20.17 -1.09 -8.88
CA HIS A 132 -19.51 -1.86 -9.96
C HIS A 132 -18.97 -3.21 -9.48
N ALA A 133 -19.93 -4.09 -9.16
CA ALA A 133 -19.85 -5.51 -9.49
C ALA A 133 -20.10 -5.71 -10.99
#